data_AF-A0A1V6RQH0-F1
#
_entry.id   AF-A0A1V6RQH0-F1
#
_cell.length_a   1.000
_cell.length_b   1.000
_cell.length_c   1.000
_cell.angle_alpha   90.00
_cell.angle_beta   90.00
_cell.angle_gamma   90.00
#
_symmetry.space_group_name_H-M   'P 1'
#
loop_
_entity.id
_entity.type
_entity.pdbx_description
1 polymer ?
#
loop_
_entity_poly.entity_id
_entity_poly.type
_entity_poly.pdbx_seq_one_letter_code
_entity_poly.pdbx_strand_id
1 'polypeptide(L)'
;MNFDISAQFMLTEVNQGLDARNIQKTATILSSGDIDLHAPSPNDAKVMPPTTPRGDIPAVAIVMARSINEEKHCGIRPFLVEIGDGKEMC
;
A
#
# COMPACT_ATOMS: atom_id res chain seq x y z
N MET A 1 -24.91 -4.81 -6.13
CA MET A 1 -23.62 -4.38 -5.56
C MET A 1 -23.69 -2.87 -5.41
N ASN A 2 -23.42 -2.34 -4.22
CA ASN A 2 -23.28 -0.90 -4.03
C ASN A 2 -21.80 -0.57 -4.21
N PHE A 3 -21.49 0.32 -5.15
CA PHE A 3 -20.11 0.67 -5.52
C PHE A 3 -19.64 1.87 -4.69
N ASP A 4 -19.81 1.77 -3.38
CA ASP A 4 -19.58 2.88 -2.46
C ASP A 4 -18.08 3.13 -2.24
N ILE A 5 -17.25 2.09 -2.41
CA ILE A 5 -15.78 2.14 -2.29
C ILE A 5 -15.15 1.25 -3.37
N SER A 6 -14.10 1.76 -4.02
CA SER A 6 -13.27 1.02 -4.96
C SER A 6 -12.02 0.47 -4.26
N ALA A 7 -11.89 -0.85 -4.14
CA ALA A 7 -10.76 -1.48 -3.47
C ALA A 7 -9.71 -1.98 -4.47
N GLN A 8 -8.43 -1.68 -4.18
CA GLN A 8 -7.28 -2.08 -4.98
C GLN A 8 -6.41 -3.11 -4.25
N PHE A 9 -5.71 -3.95 -5.01
CA PHE A 9 -4.70 -4.86 -4.47
C PHE A 9 -3.31 -4.46 -4.96
N MET A 10 -2.45 -4.01 -4.06
CA MET A 10 -1.14 -3.45 -4.37
C MET A 10 -0.01 -4.34 -3.86
N LEU A 11 0.30 -5.37 -4.66
CA LEU A 11 1.44 -6.26 -4.42
C LEU A 11 2.70 -5.72 -5.10
N THR A 12 2.61 -5.51 -6.41
CA THR A 12 3.72 -5.24 -7.33
C THR A 12 4.36 -3.88 -7.07
N GLU A 13 5.70 -3.88 -7.03
CA GLU A 13 6.55 -2.69 -7.07
C GLU A 13 7.19 -2.54 -8.46
N VAL A 14 7.68 -1.35 -8.78
CA VAL A 14 8.32 -1.07 -10.08
C VAL A 14 9.49 -2.05 -10.35
N ASN A 15 10.29 -2.36 -9.33
CA ASN A 15 11.42 -3.30 -9.43
C ASN A 15 11.12 -4.74 -8.98
N GLN A 16 9.99 -4.99 -8.29
CA GLN A 16 9.65 -6.30 -7.73
C GLN A 16 8.20 -6.67 -8.03
N GLY A 17 8.02 -7.55 -9.02
CA GLY A 17 6.73 -8.19 -9.31
C GLY A 17 6.73 -9.66 -8.94
N LEU A 18 7.43 -10.47 -9.74
CA LEU A 18 7.46 -11.92 -9.60
C LEU A 18 8.15 -12.39 -8.30
N ASP A 19 9.12 -11.61 -7.80
CA ASP A 19 9.77 -11.88 -6.51
C ASP A 19 9.20 -11.02 -5.38
N ALA A 20 7.90 -11.14 -5.12
CA ALA A 20 7.20 -10.38 -4.09
C ALA A 20 7.76 -10.59 -2.66
N ARG A 21 8.54 -11.65 -2.42
CA ARG A 21 9.26 -11.86 -1.16
C ARG A 21 10.31 -10.79 -0.91
N ASN A 22 10.79 -10.16 -1.99
CA ASN A 22 11.80 -9.13 -1.95
C ASN A 22 11.25 -7.70 -2.11
N ILE A 23 9.93 -7.50 -1.98
CA ILE A 23 9.28 -6.18 -1.80
C ILE A 23 10.12 -5.31 -0.86
N GLN A 24 10.38 -4.04 -1.18
CA GLN A 24 11.21 -3.16 -0.36
C GLN A 24 10.39 -2.15 0.44
N LYS A 25 9.14 -1.86 0.04
CA LYS A 25 8.26 -0.98 0.81
C LYS A 25 8.08 -1.50 2.24
N THR A 26 8.21 -0.63 3.22
CA THR A 26 8.11 -0.94 4.65
C THR A 26 6.80 -0.41 5.24
N ALA A 27 6.34 -1.08 6.28
CA ALA A 27 5.24 -0.66 7.15
C ALA A 27 5.74 -0.77 8.60
N THR A 28 6.20 0.34 9.15
CA THR A 28 6.75 0.40 10.51
C THR A 28 5.63 0.73 11.48
N ILE A 29 5.36 -0.18 12.42
CA ILE A 29 4.41 0.04 13.50
C ILE A 29 5.11 0.89 14.55
N LEU A 30 4.65 2.13 14.71
CA LEU A 30 5.19 3.09 15.66
C LEU A 30 4.68 2.78 17.07
N SER A 31 5.36 3.31 18.09
CA SER A 31 4.95 3.15 19.49
C SER A 31 3.58 3.74 19.80
N SER A 32 3.10 4.70 18.99
CA SER A 32 1.73 5.22 19.05
C SER A 32 0.67 4.23 18.57
N GLY A 33 1.07 3.19 17.82
CA GLY A 33 0.19 2.31 17.08
C GLY A 33 -0.06 2.75 15.63
N ASP A 34 0.40 3.94 15.24
CA ASP A 34 0.35 4.39 13.84
C ASP A 34 1.29 3.56 12.96
N ILE A 35 1.05 3.59 11.65
CA ILE A 35 1.84 2.86 10.67
C ILE A 35 2.51 3.86 9.73
N ASP A 36 3.84 3.85 9.71
CA ASP A 36 4.62 4.57 8.71
C ASP A 36 4.85 3.66 7.49
N LEU A 37 4.20 4.02 6.38
CA LEU A 37 4.31 3.34 5.09
C LEU A 37 5.32 4.04 4.19
N HIS A 38 6.54 3.49 4.13
CA HIS A 38 7.65 4.14 3.44
C HIS A 38 8.13 3.34 2.23
N ALA A 39 8.37 4.03 1.11
CA ALA A 39 9.07 3.49 -0.05
C ALA A 39 10.49 4.08 -0.07
N PRO A 40 11.54 3.27 0.14
CA PRO A 40 12.93 3.78 0.24
C PRO A 40 13.43 4.45 -1.04
N SER A 41 12.92 4.03 -2.20
CA SER A 41 13.21 4.63 -3.49
C SER A 41 11.98 4.65 -4.40
N PRO A 42 11.98 5.47 -5.47
CA PRO A 42 10.93 5.44 -6.48
C PRO A 42 10.73 4.08 -7.15
N ASN A 43 11.75 3.22 -7.17
CA ASN A 43 11.66 1.87 -7.72
C ASN A 43 10.86 0.91 -6.82
N ASP A 44 10.68 1.28 -5.56
CA ASP A 44 9.92 0.50 -4.56
C ASP A 44 8.48 1.00 -4.44
N ALA A 45 8.07 1.94 -5.31
CA ALA A 45 6.70 2.39 -5.41
C ALA A 45 5.80 1.28 -5.95
N LYS A 46 4.56 1.22 -5.46
CA LYS A 46 3.54 0.30 -5.98
C LYS A 46 3.15 0.71 -7.39
N VAL A 47 2.94 -0.27 -8.26
CA VAL A 47 2.62 -0.05 -9.67
C VAL A 47 1.59 -1.08 -10.17
N MET A 48 0.79 -0.68 -11.17
CA MET A 48 -0.27 -1.46 -11.81
C MET A 48 -1.64 -1.64 -11.11
N PRO A 49 -1.97 -1.05 -9.94
CA PRO A 49 -3.36 -0.88 -9.54
C PRO A 49 -3.98 0.37 -10.21
N PRO A 50 -5.26 0.34 -10.63
CA PRO A 50 -5.95 1.55 -11.09
C PRO A 50 -6.26 2.48 -9.91
N THR A 51 -5.36 3.42 -9.62
CA THR A 51 -5.51 4.37 -8.50
C THR A 51 -6.06 5.73 -8.90
N THR A 52 -6.21 5.99 -10.21
CA THR A 52 -6.75 7.27 -10.69
C THR A 52 -8.13 7.53 -10.08
N PRO A 53 -8.36 8.71 -9.48
CA PRO A 53 -9.67 9.09 -8.97
C PRO A 53 -10.76 8.98 -10.05
N ARG A 54 -11.91 8.39 -9.70
CA ARG A 54 -13.02 8.13 -10.65
C ARG A 54 -14.38 8.29 -9.97
N GLY A 55 -15.12 9.30 -10.45
CA GLY A 55 -16.56 9.41 -10.23
C GLY A 55 -16.98 9.63 -8.78
N ASP A 56 -16.19 10.36 -7.99
CA ASP A 56 -16.44 10.63 -6.56
C ASP A 56 -16.55 9.36 -5.70
N ILE A 57 -16.01 8.22 -6.18
CA ILE A 57 -15.96 6.97 -5.45
C ILE A 57 -14.63 6.90 -4.69
N PRO A 58 -14.64 6.90 -3.35
CA PRO A 58 -13.44 6.71 -2.55
C PRO A 58 -12.71 5.42 -2.89
N ALA A 59 -11.40 5.46 -2.80
CA ALA A 59 -10.54 4.34 -3.11
C ALA A 59 -9.71 3.92 -1.90
N VAL A 60 -9.69 2.62 -1.64
CA VAL A 60 -8.85 1.98 -0.62
C VAL A 60 -7.98 0.91 -1.27
N ALA A 61 -6.94 0.47 -0.57
CA ALA A 61 -6.01 -0.52 -1.06
C ALA A 61 -5.59 -1.49 0.03
N ILE A 62 -5.43 -2.76 -0.35
CA ILE A 62 -4.55 -3.68 0.36
C ILE A 62 -3.14 -3.48 -0.17
N VAL A 63 -2.27 -2.88 0.65
CA VAL A 63 -0.86 -2.67 0.33
C VAL A 63 -0.02 -3.76 0.99
N MET A 64 0.73 -4.51 0.19
CA MET A 64 1.65 -5.52 0.69
C MET A 64 3.00 -4.87 0.99
N ALA A 65 3.46 -4.92 2.24
CA ALA A 65 4.72 -4.28 2.66
C ALA A 65 5.46 -5.14 3.70
N ARG A 66 6.77 -4.90 3.86
CA ARG A 66 7.56 -5.47 4.97
C ARG A 66 7.10 -4.84 6.28
N SER A 67 6.45 -5.65 7.12
CA SER A 67 6.09 -5.22 8.47
C SER A 67 7.36 -5.11 9.33
N ILE A 68 7.50 -3.98 10.02
CA ILE A 68 8.55 -3.73 11.00
C ILE A 68 7.85 -3.42 12.33
N ASN A 69 8.18 -4.19 13.37
CA ASN A 69 7.71 -3.95 14.73
C ASN A 69 8.91 -4.02 15.68
N GLU A 70 9.11 -3.00 16.52
CA GLU A 70 10.27 -2.91 17.43
C GLU A 70 11.60 -3.22 16.70
N GLU A 71 11.82 -2.58 15.54
CA GLU A 71 13.00 -2.76 14.67
C GLU A 71 13.15 -4.17 14.03
N LYS A 72 12.20 -5.08 14.28
CA LYS A 72 12.22 -6.45 13.73
C LYS A 72 11.40 -6.57 12.46
N HIS A 73 11.98 -7.18 11.43
CA HIS A 73 11.24 -7.59 10.24
C HIS A 73 10.30 -8.76 10.54
N CYS A 74 8.99 -8.54 10.39
CA CYS A 74 7.92 -9.50 10.67
C CYS A 74 7.33 -10.17 9.41
N GLY A 75 8.04 -10.04 8.29
CA GLY A 75 7.66 -10.56 6.97
C GLY A 75 6.77 -9.61 6.18
N ILE A 76 6.33 -10.06 5.01
CA ILE A 76 5.41 -9.32 4.15
C ILE A 76 3.98 -9.48 4.68
N ARG A 77 3.28 -8.36 4.92
CA ARG A 77 1.93 -8.32 5.48
C ARG A 77 1.02 -7.38 4.68
N PRO A 78 -0.29 -7.66 4.63
CA PRO A 78 -1.28 -6.76 4.04
C PRO A 78 -1.62 -5.63 5.00
N PHE A 79 -1.79 -4.42 4.47
CA PHE A 79 -2.24 -3.24 5.20
C PHE A 79 -3.38 -2.57 4.42
N LEU A 80 -4.48 -2.24 5.09
CA LEU A 80 -5.57 -1.47 4.50
C LEU A 80 -5.20 0.01 4.53
N VAL A 81 -5.23 0.66 3.37
CA VAL A 81 -4.78 2.05 3.19
C VAL A 81 -5.82 2.81 2.39
N GLU A 82 -6.22 3.99 2.86
CA GLU A 82 -6.98 4.94 2.06
C GLU A 82 -6.04 5.58 1.03
N ILE A 83 -6.42 5.56 -0.26
CA ILE A 83 -5.55 6.03 -1.35
C ILE A 83 -6.14 7.22 -2.11
N GLY A 84 -7.42 7.53 -1.90
CA GLY A 84 -8.06 8.70 -2.49
C GLY A 84 -9.53 8.82 -2.11
N ASP A 85 -10.06 10.04 -2.19
CA ASP A 85 -11.45 10.38 -1.84
C ASP A 85 -12.40 10.30 -3.05
N GLY A 86 -11.89 9.87 -4.21
CA GLY A 86 -12.62 9.81 -5.48
C GLY A 86 -12.46 11.05 -6.36
N LYS A 87 -11.84 12.12 -5.85
CA LYS A 87 -11.46 13.34 -6.58
C LYS A 87 -9.95 13.50 -6.69
N GLU A 88 -9.24 13.24 -5.59
CA GLU A 88 -7.80 13.37 -5.49
C GLU A 88 -7.19 12.12 -4.85
N MET A 89 -5.89 11.90 -5.06
CA MET A 89 -5.14 10.88 -4.32
C MET A 89 -4.57 11.49 -3.03
N CYS A 90 -4.38 10.65 -2.01
CA CYS A 90 -3.73 11.03 -0.76
C CYS A 90 -2.22 11.30 -0.93
#